data_AF-A0A416E0Q1-F1
#
_entry.id   AF-A0A416E0Q1-F1
#
_cell.length_a   1.000
_cell.length_b   1.000
_cell.length_c   1.000
_cell.angle_alpha   90.00
_cell.angle_beta   90.00
_cell.angle_gamma   90.00
#
_symmetry.space_group_name_H-M   'P 1'
#
loop_
_entity.id
_entity.type
_entity.pdbx_description
1 polymer ?
#
loop_
_entity_poly.entity_id
_entity_poly.type
_entity_poly.pdbx_seq_one_letter_code
_entity_poly.pdbx_strand_id
1 'polypeptide(L)'
;MQKEKVALTLVGIKRFVSKKGNNVCLLSVSRPYTPEENDKGSFGAQIREEFVPQDQINDFGADDIGKTVEFEYGFNYYGRPEITRILVK
;
A
#
# COMPACT_ATOMS: atom_id res chain seq x y z
N MET A 1 -22.34 9.21 8.91
CA MET A 1 -21.05 8.78 9.49
C MET A 1 -20.01 8.89 8.39
N GLN A 2 -19.18 9.94 8.40
CA GLN A 2 -18.04 10.01 7.48
C GLN A 2 -17.08 8.88 7.88
N LYS A 3 -16.79 7.95 6.97
CA LYS A 3 -15.70 6.99 7.16
C LYS A 3 -14.42 7.82 7.21
N GLU A 4 -13.79 7.92 8.38
CA GLU A 4 -12.40 8.38 8.43
C GLU A 4 -11.59 7.51 7.48
N LYS A 5 -10.96 8.14 6.49
CA LYS A 5 -9.97 7.45 5.65
C LYS A 5 -8.84 7.05 6.59
N VAL A 6 -8.71 5.75 6.85
CA VAL A 6 -7.59 5.25 7.65
C VAL A 6 -6.30 5.58 6.89
N ALA A 7 -5.48 6.45 7.47
CA ALA A 7 -4.22 6.83 6.88
C ALA A 7 -3.28 5.62 6.83
N LEU A 8 -2.76 5.32 5.65
CA LEU A 8 -1.75 4.30 5.44
C LEU A 8 -0.38 4.97 5.48
N THR A 9 0.52 4.53 6.35
CA THR A 9 1.87 5.08 6.43
C THR A 9 2.84 4.18 5.66
N LEU A 10 3.64 4.74 4.75
CA LEU A 10 4.68 3.98 4.07
C LEU A 10 5.83 3.66 5.04
N VAL A 11 6.13 2.38 5.25
CA VAL A 11 7.16 1.93 6.20
C VAL A 11 8.26 1.08 5.56
N GLY A 12 8.10 0.68 4.31
CA GLY A 12 9.10 -0.10 3.60
C GLY A 12 8.94 -0.06 2.09
N ILE A 13 10.06 -0.14 1.38
CA ILE A 13 10.11 -0.25 -0.08
C ILE A 13 11.03 -1.41 -0.42
N LYS A 14 10.53 -2.38 -1.19
CA LYS A 14 11.29 -3.55 -1.62
C LYS A 14 11.29 -3.63 -3.14
N ARG A 15 12.46 -3.82 -3.74
CA ARG A 15 12.65 -3.99 -5.19
C ARG A 15 13.31 -5.31 -5.49
N PHE A 16 12.82 -5.99 -6.51
CA PHE A 16 13.37 -7.26 -6.97
C PHE A 16 12.97 -7.54 -8.43
N VAL A 17 13.69 -8.46 -9.06
CA VAL A 17 13.34 -8.98 -10.38
C VAL A 17 12.50 -10.23 -10.18
N SER A 18 11.30 -10.27 -10.77
CA SER A 18 10.43 -11.45 -10.70
C SER A 18 11.04 -12.63 -11.44
N LYS A 19 10.53 -13.85 -11.20
CA LYS A 19 10.93 -15.06 -11.95
C LYS A 19 10.74 -14.92 -13.47
N LYS A 20 9.89 -13.99 -13.92
CA LYS A 20 9.62 -13.71 -15.34
C LYS A 20 10.52 -12.61 -15.93
N GLY A 21 11.48 -12.08 -15.16
CA GLY A 21 12.40 -11.03 -15.61
C GLY A 21 11.88 -9.60 -15.46
N ASN A 22 10.66 -9.40 -14.96
CA ASN A 22 10.10 -8.05 -14.76
C ASN A 22 10.63 -7.41 -13.48
N ASN A 23 10.96 -6.12 -13.52
CA ASN A 23 11.22 -5.31 -12.33
C ASN A 23 9.93 -5.10 -11.55
N VAL A 24 9.98 -5.40 -10.25
CA VAL A 24 8.85 -5.31 -9.34
C VAL A 24 9.21 -4.46 -8.14
N CYS A 25 8.24 -3.65 -7.69
CA CYS A 25 8.33 -2.89 -6.44
C CYS A 25 7.15 -3.26 -5.54
N LEU A 26 7.43 -3.45 -4.25
CA LEU A 26 6.48 -3.68 -3.17
C LEU A 26 6.60 -2.55 -2.16
N LEU A 27 5.46 -2.01 -1.73
CA LEU A 27 5.37 -1.06 -0.63
C LEU A 27 4.84 -1.78 0.60
N SER A 28 5.57 -1.69 1.71
CA SER A 28 5.07 -2.09 3.03
C SER A 28 4.36 -0.88 3.65
N VAL A 29 3.06 -0.99 3.87
CA VAL A 29 2.22 0.06 4.44
C VAL A 29 1.66 -0.34 5.79
N SER A 30 1.70 0.58 6.74
CA SER A 30 1.18 0.42 8.08
C SER A 30 -0.21 1.03 8.18
N ARG A 31 -1.15 0.26 8.71
CA ARG A 31 -2.51 0.71 9.03
C ARG A 31 -2.76 0.49 10.53
N PRO A 32 -3.11 1.52 11.31
CA PRO A 32 -3.55 1.32 12.69
C PRO A 32 -4.73 0.34 12.74
N TYR A 33 -4.72 -0.57 13.72
CA TYR A 33 -5.86 -1.45 13.95
C TYR A 33 -7.13 -0.65 14.23
N THR A 34 -8.28 -1.12 13.72
CA THR A 34 -9.57 -0.48 14.00
C THR A 34 -9.93 -0.60 15.48
N PRO A 35 -10.82 0.26 16.01
CA PRO A 35 -11.36 0.09 17.34
C PRO A 35 -11.88 -1.33 17.60
N GLU A 36 -12.57 -1.93 16.62
CA GLU A 36 -13.12 -3.28 16.70
C GLU A 36 -12.03 -4.37 16.78
N GLU A 37 -10.88 -4.17 16.15
CA GLU A 37 -9.72 -5.05 16.25
C GLU A 37 -9.02 -4.90 17.61
N ASN A 38 -8.95 -3.67 18.12
CA ASN A 38 -8.38 -3.38 19.44
C ASN A 38 -9.24 -3.97 20.57
N ASP A 39 -10.57 -3.89 20.46
CA ASP A 39 -11.52 -4.50 21.41
C ASP A 39 -11.37 -6.03 21.49
N LYS A 40 -10.83 -6.66 20.45
CA LYS A 40 -10.52 -8.09 20.38
C LYS A 40 -9.10 -8.43 20.86
N GLY A 41 -8.34 -7.45 21.35
CA GLY A 41 -6.99 -7.64 21.89
C GLY A 41 -5.85 -7.44 20.88
N SER A 42 -6.11 -6.79 19.73
CA SER A 42 -5.04 -6.36 18.82
C SER A 42 -4.43 -5.03 19.32
N PHE A 43 -3.14 -4.80 19.10
CA PHE A 43 -2.47 -3.58 19.52
C PHE A 43 -1.46 -3.12 18.45
N GLY A 44 -1.42 -1.81 18.19
CA GLY A 44 -0.48 -1.21 17.22
C GLY A 44 -1.08 -1.11 15.82
N ALA A 45 -0.43 -1.75 14.84
CA ALA A 45 -0.78 -1.62 13.44
C ALA A 45 -0.59 -2.91 12.64
N GLN A 46 -1.44 -3.09 11.63
CA GLN A 46 -1.27 -4.11 10.62
C GLN A 46 -0.31 -3.61 9.53
N ILE A 47 0.70 -4.41 9.20
CA ILE A 47 1.53 -4.20 8.02
C ILE A 47 0.95 -4.99 6.85
N ARG A 48 0.80 -4.33 5.70
CA ARG A 48 0.43 -4.94 4.44
C ARG A 48 1.49 -4.65 3.40
N GLU A 49 1.69 -5.58 2.49
CA GLU A 49 2.56 -5.38 1.33
C GLU A 49 1.69 -5.30 0.08
N GLU A 50 1.88 -4.25 -0.72
CA GLU A 50 1.11 -4.02 -1.94
C GLU A 50 2.06 -3.83 -3.12
N PHE A 51 1.71 -4.44 -4.27
CA PHE A 51 2.49 -4.29 -5.50
C PHE A 51 2.26 -2.91 -6.11
N VAL A 52 3.35 -2.27 -6.51
CA VAL A 52 3.31 -1.00 -7.23
C VAL A 52 2.93 -1.26 -8.69
N PRO A 53 2.00 -0.47 -9.27
CA PRO A 53 1.74 -0.47 -10.70
C PRO A 53 3.03 -0.31 -11.53
N GLN A 54 3.10 -1.00 -12.67
CA GLN A 54 4.35 -1.12 -13.44
C GLN A 54 4.90 0.24 -13.91
N ASP A 55 4.03 1.21 -14.14
CA ASP A 55 4.32 2.58 -14.53
C ASP A 55 4.88 3.44 -13.38
N GLN A 56 4.69 3.03 -12.12
CA GLN A 56 5.10 3.78 -10.92
C GLN A 56 6.28 3.17 -10.16
N ILE A 57 6.92 2.09 -10.65
CA ILE A 57 7.97 1.35 -9.92
C ILE A 57 9.19 2.22 -9.49
N ASN A 58 9.39 3.34 -10.17
CA ASN A 58 10.49 4.28 -9.93
C ASN A 58 10.06 5.56 -9.20
N ASP A 59 8.77 5.71 -8.87
CA ASP A 59 8.22 6.94 -8.28
C ASP A 59 8.48 7.06 -6.77
N PHE A 60 8.95 5.98 -6.12
CA PHE A 60 9.07 5.90 -4.66
C PHE A 60 10.54 5.92 -4.21
N GLY A 61 10.88 6.84 -3.31
CA GLY A 61 12.22 7.02 -2.76
C GLY A 61 12.30 6.77 -1.25
N ALA A 62 13.53 6.80 -0.73
CA ALA A 62 13.76 6.71 0.72
C ALA A 62 13.10 7.89 1.47
N ASP A 63 12.99 9.06 0.83
CA ASP A 63 12.36 10.26 1.38
C ASP A 63 10.85 10.15 1.53
N ASP A 64 10.23 9.08 1.00
CA ASP A 64 8.79 8.83 1.14
C ASP A 64 8.45 7.96 2.36
N ILE A 65 9.45 7.39 3.02
CA ILE A 65 9.23 6.60 4.25
C ILE A 65 8.66 7.52 5.33
N GLY A 66 7.60 7.06 6.00
CA GLY A 66 6.86 7.80 7.02
C GLY A 66 5.74 8.70 6.47
N LYS A 67 5.65 8.88 5.14
CA LYS A 67 4.56 9.66 4.52
C LYS A 67 3.27 8.85 4.41
N THR A 68 2.16 9.57 4.24
CA THR A 68 0.86 8.93 4.00
C THR A 68 0.75 8.50 2.55
N VAL A 69 0.20 7.32 2.31
CA VAL A 69 -0.10 6.83 0.97
C VAL A 69 -1.59 6.61 0.77
N GLU A 70 -2.06 6.91 -0.44
CA GLU A 70 -3.42 6.61 -0.88
C GLU A 70 -3.38 5.67 -2.08
N PHE A 71 -4.32 4.72 -2.11
CA PHE A 71 -4.50 3.78 -3.20
C PHE A 71 -5.75 4.14 -3.99
N GLU A 72 -5.59 4.29 -5.30
CA GLU A 72 -6.69 4.37 -6.24
C GLU A 72 -6.93 2.97 -6.81
N TYR A 73 -8.19 2.54 -6.77
CA TYR A 73 -8.62 1.25 -7.25
C TYR A 73 -9.38 1.40 -8.56
N GLY A 74 -9.05 0.54 -9.53
CA GLY A 74 -9.80 0.36 -10.76
C GLY A 74 -10.15 -1.10 -10.97
N PHE A 75 -10.66 -1.41 -12.16
CA PHE A 75 -10.92 -2.77 -12.59
C PHE A 75 -9.95 -3.14 -13.70
N ASN A 76 -9.33 -4.31 -13.57
CA ASN A 76 -8.52 -4.87 -14.63
C ASN A 76 -9.35 -5.34 -15.82
N TYR A 77 -8.70 -5.77 -16.90
CA TYR A 77 -9.37 -6.27 -18.11
C TYR A 77 -10.38 -7.42 -17.84
N TYR A 78 -10.19 -8.17 -16.74
CA TYR A 78 -11.06 -9.28 -16.33
C TYR A 78 -12.13 -8.86 -15.30
N GLY A 79 -12.33 -7.56 -15.07
CA GLY A 79 -13.30 -7.03 -14.12
C GLY A 79 -12.93 -7.23 -12.65
N ARG A 80 -11.67 -7.55 -12.33
CA ARG A 80 -11.22 -7.69 -10.93
C ARG A 80 -10.67 -6.37 -10.41
N PRO A 81 -10.96 -6.01 -9.15
CA PRO A 81 -10.40 -4.81 -8.56
C PRO A 81 -8.86 -4.92 -8.46
N GLU A 82 -8.16 -3.87 -8.84
CA GLU A 82 -6.72 -3.75 -8.71
C GLU A 82 -6.33 -2.33 -8.32
N ILE A 83 -5.15 -2.17 -7.71
CA ILE A 83 -4.57 -0.85 -7.47
C ILE A 83 -4.09 -0.32 -8.83
N THR A 84 -4.69 0.76 -9.29
CA THR A 84 -4.31 1.41 -10.56
C THR A 84 -3.35 2.57 -10.35
N ARG A 85 -3.33 3.15 -9.14
CA ARG A 85 -2.40 4.23 -8.79
C ARG A 85 -2.13 4.28 -7.30
N ILE A 86 -0.92 4.68 -6.95
CA ILE A 86 -0.50 4.96 -5.58
C ILE A 86 0.00 6.41 -5.53
N LEU A 87 -0.51 7.17 -4.56
CA LEU A 87 -0.17 8.57 -4.33
C LEU A 87 0.50 8.71 -2.96
N VAL A 88 1.61 9.44 -2.89
CA VAL A 88 2.27 9.84 -1.65
C VAL A 88 1.82 11.26 -1.29
N LYS A 89 1.47 11.49 -0.02
CA LYS A 89 1.07 12.80 0.53
C LYS A 89 2.07 13.35 1.51
#